data_AF-A0A957CHS5-F1
#
_entry.id   AF-A0A957CHS5-F1
#
_cell.length_a   1.000
_cell.length_b   1.000
_cell.length_c   1.000
_cell.angle_alpha   90.00
_cell.angle_beta   90.00
_cell.angle_gamma   90.00
#
_symmetry.space_group_name_H-M   'P 1'
#
loop_
_entity.id
_entity.type
_entity.pdbx_description
1 polymer ?
#
loop_
_entity_poly.entity_id
_entity_poly.type
_entity_poly.pdbx_seq_one_letter_code
_entity_poly.pdbx_strand_id
1 'polypeptide(L)'
;ARKPETCNACHIGPDHPQWEIYQESPHGIAYATGGDNWHWEAESGTLTVEDFPAPTCATCHLSGFGSTGTTHDVGDRLTWFLAAPISQRRPAWQDNAVRMQGVCAECHNKEFIDDFYTAGDAAVEQVNAWVAESDE
;
A
#
# COMPACT_ATOMS: atom_id res chain seq x y z
N ALA A 1 2.54 13.00 -10.81
CA ALA A 1 1.39 12.09 -10.63
C ALA A 1 1.43 11.39 -9.27
N ARG A 2 1.53 12.14 -8.15
CA ARG A 2 1.63 11.57 -6.80
C ARG A 2 0.32 11.64 -6.00
N LYS A 3 -0.67 12.36 -6.53
CA LYS A 3 -1.98 12.53 -5.92
C LYS A 3 -2.84 11.26 -6.13
N PRO A 4 -3.47 10.72 -5.09
CA PRO A 4 -4.32 9.52 -5.13
C PRO A 4 -5.37 9.50 -6.26
N GLU A 5 -5.94 10.64 -6.64
CA GLU A 5 -6.97 10.75 -7.68
C GLU A 5 -6.47 10.26 -9.05
N THR A 6 -5.14 10.27 -9.28
CA THR A 6 -4.57 9.74 -10.52
C THR A 6 -4.76 8.22 -10.66
N CYS A 7 -4.91 7.52 -9.55
CA CYS A 7 -5.07 6.05 -9.50
C CYS A 7 -6.55 5.65 -9.56
N ASN A 8 -7.43 6.50 -9.00
CA ASN A 8 -8.87 6.25 -8.87
C ASN A 8 -9.61 6.10 -10.23
N ALA A 9 -9.03 6.59 -11.33
CA ALA A 9 -9.62 6.36 -12.65
C ALA A 9 -9.83 4.85 -12.96
N CYS A 10 -9.02 3.97 -12.35
CA CYS A 10 -9.10 2.52 -12.56
C CYS A 10 -9.16 1.70 -11.26
N HIS A 11 -8.48 2.15 -10.19
CA HIS A 11 -8.38 1.42 -8.92
C HIS A 11 -9.55 1.73 -7.97
N ILE A 12 -10.75 1.34 -8.39
CA ILE A 12 -12.03 1.62 -7.74
C ILE A 12 -12.97 0.43 -7.95
N GLY A 13 -14.04 0.36 -7.18
CA GLY A 13 -15.17 -0.52 -7.46
C GLY A 13 -15.08 -1.88 -6.77
N PRO A 14 -16.09 -2.72 -6.96
CA PRO A 14 -16.35 -3.87 -6.08
C PRO A 14 -15.29 -4.98 -6.14
N ASP A 15 -14.60 -5.12 -7.27
CA ASP A 15 -13.61 -6.17 -7.52
C ASP A 15 -12.19 -5.79 -7.09
N HIS A 16 -11.91 -4.50 -6.98
CA HIS A 16 -10.64 -3.99 -6.49
C HIS A 16 -10.82 -2.56 -5.91
N PRO A 17 -11.40 -2.44 -4.71
CA PRO A 17 -11.83 -1.17 -4.13
C PRO A 17 -10.68 -0.40 -3.46
N GLN A 18 -9.52 -0.27 -4.13
CA GLN A 18 -8.35 0.37 -3.50
C GLN A 18 -8.58 1.84 -3.17
N TRP A 19 -9.30 2.58 -4.03
CA TRP A 19 -9.67 3.96 -3.76
C TRP A 19 -10.53 4.11 -2.51
N GLU A 20 -11.59 3.31 -2.41
CA GLU A 20 -12.52 3.34 -1.28
C GLU A 20 -11.82 2.92 0.01
N ILE A 21 -11.01 1.85 -0.02
CA ILE A 21 -10.19 1.43 1.11
C ILE A 21 -9.25 2.55 1.56
N TYR A 22 -8.58 3.23 0.63
CA TYR A 22 -7.66 4.32 0.97
C TYR A 22 -8.42 5.50 1.59
N GLN A 23 -9.49 5.97 0.96
CA GLN A 23 -10.24 7.15 1.39
C GLN A 23 -10.82 6.99 2.80
N GLU A 24 -11.32 5.80 3.13
CA GLU A 24 -11.89 5.50 4.45
C GLU A 24 -10.83 5.14 5.50
N SER A 25 -9.56 5.01 5.11
CA SER A 25 -8.45 4.74 6.03
C SER A 25 -7.97 6.01 6.74
N PRO A 26 -7.32 5.90 7.91
CA PRO A 26 -6.67 7.05 8.56
C PRO A 26 -5.68 7.81 7.66
N HIS A 27 -5.00 7.11 6.74
CA HIS A 27 -4.10 7.73 5.77
C HIS A 27 -4.85 8.59 4.75
N GLY A 28 -5.97 8.09 4.22
CA GLY A 28 -6.83 8.85 3.31
C GLY A 28 -7.49 10.03 3.98
N ILE A 29 -7.92 9.89 5.24
CA ILE A 29 -8.46 11.01 6.02
C ILE A 29 -7.39 12.09 6.25
N ALA A 30 -6.16 11.72 6.59
CA ALA A 30 -5.06 12.68 6.73
C ALA A 30 -4.75 13.40 5.41
N TYR A 31 -4.76 12.68 4.29
CA TYR A 31 -4.64 13.25 2.96
C TYR A 31 -5.80 14.21 2.63
N ALA A 32 -7.05 13.81 2.85
CA ALA A 32 -8.22 14.62 2.53
C ALA A 32 -8.31 15.91 3.37
N THR A 33 -7.79 15.89 4.60
CA THR A 33 -7.87 17.02 5.53
C THR A 33 -6.67 17.95 5.47
N GLY A 34 -5.49 17.46 5.09
CA GLY A 34 -4.24 18.25 5.11
C GLY A 34 -3.44 18.24 3.80
N GLY A 35 -3.80 17.40 2.84
CA GLY A 35 -3.01 17.12 1.64
C GLY A 35 -2.73 18.33 0.75
N ASP A 36 -3.61 19.33 0.75
CA ASP A 36 -3.40 20.55 -0.03
C ASP A 36 -2.17 21.35 0.42
N ASN A 37 -1.69 21.14 1.66
CA ASN A 37 -0.52 21.82 2.21
C ASN A 37 0.78 21.01 2.08
N TRP A 38 0.75 19.85 1.43
CA TRP A 38 1.92 18.98 1.26
C TRP A 38 2.81 19.43 0.11
N HIS A 39 4.07 18.98 0.11
CA HIS A 39 5.06 19.41 -0.87
C HIS A 39 5.05 18.55 -2.14
N TRP A 40 4.02 18.74 -2.97
CA TRP A 40 3.78 17.91 -4.17
C TRP A 40 4.88 17.96 -5.23
N GLU A 41 5.63 19.08 -5.29
CA GLU A 41 6.70 19.35 -6.24
C GLU A 41 8.10 18.98 -5.71
N ALA A 42 8.18 18.33 -4.54
CA ALA A 42 9.45 17.84 -4.00
C ALA A 42 10.18 16.93 -5.00
N GLU A 43 11.51 17.01 -5.02
CA GLU A 43 12.33 16.23 -5.95
C GLU A 43 12.12 14.72 -5.74
N SER A 44 12.13 13.97 -6.84
CA SER A 44 11.96 12.51 -6.75
C SER A 44 13.11 11.88 -5.99
N GLY A 45 12.81 11.01 -5.04
CA GLY A 45 13.81 10.35 -4.20
C GLY A 45 14.29 11.18 -3.01
N THR A 46 13.77 12.40 -2.82
CA THR A 46 14.05 13.23 -1.63
C THR A 46 12.85 13.32 -0.69
N LEU A 47 11.78 12.58 -0.96
CA LEU A 47 10.54 12.64 -0.19
C LEU A 47 10.76 12.15 1.24
N THR A 48 10.28 12.93 2.20
CA THR A 48 10.30 12.57 3.63
C THR A 48 8.91 12.76 4.25
N VAL A 49 8.79 12.42 5.53
CA VAL A 49 7.58 12.67 6.33
C VAL A 49 7.25 14.16 6.49
N GLU A 50 8.20 15.07 6.26
CA GLU A 50 7.92 16.52 6.26
C GLU A 50 7.19 16.94 4.98
N ASP A 51 7.57 16.37 3.84
CA ASP A 51 6.90 16.61 2.56
C ASP A 51 5.53 15.92 2.51
N PHE A 52 5.45 14.70 3.06
CA PHE A 52 4.29 13.81 3.04
C PHE A 52 4.02 13.21 4.44
N PRO A 53 3.28 13.92 5.32
CA PRO A 53 2.97 13.46 6.67
C PRO A 53 2.06 12.23 6.76
N ALA A 54 1.39 11.86 5.66
CA ALA A 54 0.70 10.59 5.51
C ALA A 54 0.93 10.04 4.09
N PRO A 55 0.90 8.71 3.91
CA PRO A 55 1.21 8.12 2.61
C PRO A 55 0.08 8.32 1.60
N THR A 56 0.45 8.39 0.32
CA THR A 56 -0.46 8.23 -0.82
C THR A 56 -0.23 6.89 -1.52
N CYS A 57 -1.07 6.57 -2.51
CA CYS A 57 -0.86 5.41 -3.39
C CYS A 57 0.57 5.42 -3.98
N ALA A 58 1.04 6.58 -4.42
CA ALA A 58 2.36 6.73 -5.00
C ALA A 58 3.48 6.60 -3.97
N THR A 59 3.32 7.10 -2.74
CA THR A 59 4.33 6.92 -1.67
C THR A 59 4.54 5.44 -1.36
N CYS A 60 3.46 4.68 -1.21
CA CYS A 60 3.53 3.25 -0.89
C CYS A 60 4.04 2.40 -2.05
N HIS A 61 3.59 2.64 -3.29
CA HIS A 61 3.81 1.70 -4.40
C HIS A 61 4.90 2.08 -5.40
N LEU A 62 5.36 3.35 -5.45
CA LEU A 62 6.19 3.83 -6.57
C LEU A 62 7.36 4.72 -6.11
N SER A 63 7.08 5.72 -5.27
CA SER A 63 8.03 6.78 -4.91
C SER A 63 9.08 6.25 -3.97
N GLY A 64 10.30 6.76 -4.09
CA GLY A 64 11.32 6.55 -3.07
C GLY A 64 10.88 7.22 -1.77
N PHE A 65 10.82 6.44 -0.69
CA PHE A 65 10.42 6.88 0.64
C PHE A 65 11.10 5.99 1.67
N GLY A 66 11.80 6.62 2.62
CA GLY A 66 12.65 5.91 3.57
C GLY A 66 13.77 5.12 2.91
N SER A 67 13.94 3.87 3.32
CA SER A 67 14.95 2.96 2.78
C SER A 67 14.64 2.41 1.38
N THR A 68 13.43 2.66 0.86
CA THR A 68 12.98 2.07 -0.42
C THR A 68 13.16 3.06 -1.56
N GLY A 69 13.81 2.61 -2.64
CA GLY A 69 14.04 3.43 -3.83
C GLY A 69 12.80 3.63 -4.70
N THR A 70 12.84 4.66 -5.56
CA THR A 70 11.81 4.89 -6.58
C THR A 70 11.81 3.78 -7.61
N THR A 71 10.63 3.30 -8.00
CA THR A 71 10.44 2.30 -9.05
C THR A 71 9.18 2.60 -9.87
N HIS A 72 9.17 2.17 -11.14
CA HIS A 72 7.95 2.13 -11.96
C HIS A 72 7.37 0.71 -12.05
N ASP A 73 8.00 -0.27 -11.42
CA ASP A 73 7.43 -1.60 -11.22
C ASP A 73 6.55 -1.60 -9.96
N VAL A 74 5.23 -1.50 -10.16
CA VAL A 74 4.24 -1.52 -9.07
C VAL A 74 4.21 -2.85 -8.30
N GLY A 75 4.79 -3.92 -8.86
CA GLY A 75 4.88 -5.25 -8.25
C GLY A 75 6.01 -5.39 -7.23
N ASP A 76 7.01 -4.50 -7.25
CA ASP A 76 8.25 -4.58 -6.45
C ASP A 76 8.01 -4.55 -4.93
N ARG A 77 6.82 -4.14 -4.51
CA ARG A 77 6.44 -4.01 -3.08
C ARG A 77 5.21 -4.83 -2.72
N LEU A 78 4.74 -5.71 -3.60
CA LEU A 78 3.53 -6.50 -3.39
C LEU A 78 3.86 -7.92 -2.92
N THR A 79 3.13 -8.37 -1.90
CA THR A 79 3.35 -9.70 -1.29
C THR A 79 2.41 -10.77 -1.86
N TRP A 80 1.20 -10.38 -2.23
CA TRP A 80 0.13 -11.28 -2.68
C TRP A 80 -0.40 -10.91 -4.08
N PHE A 81 -0.97 -11.88 -4.77
CA PHE A 81 -1.81 -11.67 -5.95
C PHE A 81 -3.28 -11.49 -5.54
N LEU A 82 -3.60 -10.37 -4.86
CA LEU A 82 -4.95 -10.12 -4.28
C LEU A 82 -6.09 -10.02 -5.29
N ALA A 83 -5.78 -9.85 -6.58
CA ALA A 83 -6.79 -9.85 -7.64
C ALA A 83 -7.22 -11.27 -8.06
N ALA A 84 -6.54 -12.31 -7.58
CA ALA A 84 -6.90 -13.70 -7.89
C ALA A 84 -8.00 -14.20 -6.93
N PRO A 85 -8.93 -15.05 -7.39
CA PRO A 85 -9.97 -15.63 -6.53
C PRO A 85 -9.38 -16.40 -5.33
N ILE A 86 -8.31 -17.17 -5.58
CA ILE A 86 -7.45 -17.75 -4.55
C ILE A 86 -6.09 -17.05 -4.65
N SER A 87 -5.78 -16.23 -3.66
CA SER A 87 -4.57 -15.42 -3.60
C SER A 87 -3.35 -16.29 -3.31
N GLN A 88 -2.31 -16.17 -4.14
CA GLN A 88 -1.01 -16.79 -3.93
C GLN A 88 0.04 -15.73 -3.62
N ARG A 89 1.10 -16.13 -2.90
CA ARG A 89 2.27 -15.28 -2.69
C ARG A 89 2.95 -14.99 -4.01
N ARG A 90 3.45 -13.76 -4.18
CA ARG A 90 4.24 -13.38 -5.35
C ARG A 90 5.63 -14.04 -5.30
N PRO A 91 6.28 -14.22 -6.46
CA PRO A 91 7.73 -14.46 -6.46
C PRO A 91 8.45 -13.37 -5.67
N ALA A 92 9.46 -13.74 -4.88
CA ALA A 92 10.22 -12.84 -4.01
C ALA A 92 9.37 -12.02 -3.01
N TRP A 93 8.20 -12.53 -2.59
CA TRP A 93 7.30 -11.82 -1.68
C TRP A 93 7.97 -11.38 -0.38
N GLN A 94 8.98 -12.13 0.11
CA GLN A 94 9.72 -11.78 1.32
C GLN A 94 10.48 -10.46 1.14
N ASP A 95 11.20 -10.31 0.02
CA ASP A 95 11.94 -9.08 -0.29
C ASP A 95 10.96 -7.92 -0.56
N ASN A 96 9.85 -8.19 -1.25
CA ASN A 96 8.82 -7.20 -1.50
C ASN A 96 8.17 -6.70 -0.21
N ALA A 97 7.94 -7.60 0.75
CA ALA A 97 7.42 -7.25 2.07
C ALA A 97 8.42 -6.36 2.83
N VAL A 98 9.72 -6.68 2.82
CA VAL A 98 10.75 -5.84 3.44
C VAL A 98 10.76 -4.43 2.83
N ARG A 99 10.62 -4.29 1.51
CA ARG A 99 10.53 -2.98 0.85
C ARG A 99 9.29 -2.19 1.31
N MET A 100 8.11 -2.81 1.31
CA MET A 100 6.90 -2.11 1.76
C MET A 100 6.98 -1.74 3.25
N GLN A 101 7.47 -2.64 4.10
CA GLN A 101 7.68 -2.36 5.53
C GLN A 101 8.69 -1.23 5.76
N GLY A 102 9.68 -1.08 4.87
CA GLY A 102 10.61 0.06 4.87
C GLY A 102 9.91 1.40 4.66
N VAL A 103 8.82 1.45 3.88
CA VAL A 103 7.99 2.66 3.75
C VAL A 103 7.21 2.90 5.05
N CYS A 104 6.63 1.86 5.64
CA CYS A 104 5.88 1.96 6.89
C CYS A 104 6.74 2.47 8.05
N ALA A 105 8.01 2.05 8.10
CA ALA A 105 8.95 2.36 9.17
C ALA A 105 9.32 3.85 9.28
N GLU A 106 9.03 4.66 8.26
CA GLU A 106 9.22 6.11 8.33
C GLU A 106 8.22 6.78 9.29
N CYS A 107 7.08 6.14 9.57
CA CYS A 107 6.04 6.68 10.44
C CYS A 107 5.67 5.77 11.61
N HIS A 108 5.76 4.45 11.43
CA HIS A 108 5.28 3.45 12.38
C HIS A 108 6.44 2.66 13.00
N ASN A 109 6.25 2.22 14.24
CA ASN A 109 7.20 1.34 14.89
C ASN A 109 7.08 -0.10 14.37
N LYS A 110 8.09 -0.92 14.67
CA LYS A 110 8.16 -2.32 14.22
C LYS A 110 7.00 -3.18 14.72
N GLU A 111 6.57 -3.01 15.97
CA GLU A 111 5.51 -3.83 16.57
C GLU A 111 4.19 -3.65 15.80
N PHE A 112 3.80 -2.41 15.53
CA PHE A 112 2.63 -2.11 14.71
C PHE A 112 2.70 -2.73 13.31
N ILE A 113 3.87 -2.64 12.67
CA ILE A 113 4.09 -3.17 11.32
C ILE A 113 3.98 -4.70 11.33
N ASP A 114 4.63 -5.36 12.29
CA ASP A 114 4.61 -6.83 12.40
C ASP A 114 3.17 -7.33 12.66
N ASP A 115 2.43 -6.68 13.55
CA ASP A 115 1.05 -7.03 13.87
C ASP A 115 0.13 -6.83 12.65
N PHE A 116 0.26 -5.71 11.95
CA PHE A 116 -0.54 -5.41 10.76
C PHE A 116 -0.32 -6.44 9.65
N TYR A 117 0.94 -6.80 9.38
CA TYR A 117 1.26 -7.81 8.38
C TYR A 117 0.77 -9.21 8.79
N THR A 118 0.94 -9.58 10.07
CA THR A 118 0.45 -10.85 10.60
C THR A 118 -1.07 -10.97 10.43
N ALA A 119 -1.82 -9.93 10.80
CA ALA A 119 -3.27 -9.89 10.64
C ALA A 119 -3.69 -9.92 9.16
N GLY A 120 -2.99 -9.19 8.30
CA GLY A 120 -3.25 -9.16 6.86
C GLY A 120 -3.05 -10.53 6.20
N ASP A 121 -1.98 -11.22 6.54
CA ASP A 121 -1.71 -12.57 6.01
C ASP A 121 -2.76 -13.58 6.46
N ALA A 122 -3.13 -13.56 7.75
CA ALA A 122 -4.21 -14.41 8.27
C ALA A 122 -5.56 -14.11 7.59
N ALA A 123 -5.86 -12.85 7.29
CA ALA A 123 -7.08 -12.48 6.58
C ALA A 123 -7.12 -13.04 5.15
N VAL A 124 -6.00 -12.95 4.41
CA VAL A 124 -5.89 -13.51 3.05
C VAL A 124 -6.09 -15.02 3.07
N GLU A 125 -5.43 -15.72 3.99
CA GLU A 125 -5.55 -17.17 4.12
C GLU A 125 -6.97 -17.60 4.50
N GLN A 126 -7.63 -16.87 5.39
CA GLN A 126 -9.01 -17.13 5.78
C GLN A 126 -9.98 -16.93 4.60
N VAL A 127 -9.81 -15.87 3.82
CA VAL A 127 -10.64 -15.62 2.63
C VAL A 127 -10.42 -16.71 1.58
N ASN A 128 -9.18 -17.12 1.33
CA ASN A 128 -8.87 -18.23 0.44
C ASN A 128 -9.59 -19.53 0.87
N ALA A 129 -9.61 -19.83 2.17
CA ALA A 129 -10.29 -21.01 2.69
C ALA A 129 -11.81 -20.96 2.44
N TRP A 130 -12.45 -19.80 2.64
CA TRP A 130 -13.88 -19.64 2.35
C TRP A 130 -14.21 -19.77 0.87
N VAL A 131 -13.37 -19.22 -0.01
CA VAL A 131 -13.56 -19.35 -1.46
C VAL A 131 -13.43 -20.82 -1.87
N ALA A 132 -12.42 -21.53 -1.35
CA ALA A 132 -12.25 -22.96 -1.63
C ALA A 132 -13.44 -23.81 -1.12
N GLU A 133 -13.95 -23.51 0.08
CA GLU A 133 -15.15 -24.16 0.64
C GLU A 133 -16.40 -23.90 -0.22
N SER A 134 -16.53 -22.69 -0.80
CA SER A 134 -17.69 -22.34 -1.62
C SER A 134 -17.73 -23.05 -2.98
N ASP A 135 -16.61 -23.63 -3.42
CA ASP A 135 -16.48 -24.38 -4.67
C ASP A 135 -16.79 -25.89 -4.49
N GLU A 136 -17.00 -26.37 -3.25
CA GLU A 136 -17.38 -27.75 -2.90
C GLU A 136 -18.90 -27.98 -2.89
#